data_AF-W4VGW2-F1
#
_entry.id   AF-W4VGW2-F1
#
_cell.length_a   1.000
_cell.length_b   1.000
_cell.length_c   1.000
_cell.angle_alpha   90.00
_cell.angle_beta   90.00
_cell.angle_gamma   90.00
#
_symmetry.space_group_name_H-M   'P 1'
#
loop_
_entity.id
_entity.type
_entity.pdbx_description
1 polymer ?
#
loop_
_entity_poly.entity_id
_entity_poly.type
_entity_poly.pdbx_seq_one_letter_code
_entity_poly.pdbx_strand_id
1 'polypeptide(L)' 'MAVTFMPTYHVVKKAIDIGANLLICHEGAFYSHHDSEIKSSAIFKEKEKLIKDSGIVICRYMIIFTVISLMALCKE' A
#
# COMPACT_ATOMS: atom_id res chain seq x y z
N MET A 1 6.62 5.47 8.54
CA MET A 1 5.65 5.76 7.46
C MET A 1 6.39 5.88 6.14
N ALA A 2 5.79 5.43 5.03
CA ALA A 2 6.35 5.55 3.67
C ALA A 2 5.27 6.00 2.67
N VAL A 3 5.70 6.56 1.54
CA VAL A 3 4.82 6.96 0.43
C VAL A 3 5.24 6.30 -0.87
N THR A 4 4.27 5.94 -1.71
CA THR A 4 4.53 5.37 -3.04
C THR A 4 3.46 5.80 -4.03
N PHE A 5 3.80 5.80 -5.33
CA PHE A 5 2.78 5.90 -6.36
C PHE A 5 1.93 4.62 -6.39
N MET A 6 2.57 3.46 -6.56
CA MET A 6 1.88 2.16 -6.65
C MET A 6 2.39 1.20 -5.56
N PRO A 7 1.50 0.58 -4.77
CA PRO A 7 1.89 -0.33 -3.70
C PRO A 7 2.14 -1.74 -4.24
N THR A 8 3.17 -1.95 -5.07
CA THR A 8 3.50 -3.30 -5.61
C THR A 8 3.96 -4.26 -4.50
N TYR A 9 4.02 -5.56 -4.78
CA TYR A 9 4.53 -6.54 -3.80
C TYR A 9 5.92 -6.14 -3.25
N HIS A 10 6.85 -5.77 -4.12
CA HIS A 10 8.19 -5.35 -3.71
C HIS A 10 8.20 -4.06 -2.89
N VAL A 11 7.32 -3.11 -3.21
CA VAL A 11 7.19 -1.87 -2.43
C VAL A 11 6.63 -2.15 -1.03
N VAL A 12 5.60 -2.99 -0.93
CA VAL A 12 5.04 -3.42 0.36
C VAL A 12 6.11 -4.13 1.18
N LYS A 13 6.84 -5.09 0.57
CA LYS A 13 7.94 -5.78 1.23
C LYS A 13 9.01 -4.81 1.72
N LYS A 14 9.44 -3.87 0.86
CA LYS A 14 10.44 -2.87 1.23
C LYS A 14 9.95 -1.97 2.37
N ALA A 15 8.68 -1.59 2.38
CA ALA A 15 8.09 -0.79 3.45
C ALA A 15 8.11 -1.54 4.80
N ILE A 16 7.81 -2.85 4.78
CA ILE A 16 7.93 -3.73 5.95
C ILE A 16 9.39 -3.84 6.41
N ASP A 17 10.32 -4.08 5.48
CA ASP A 17 11.76 -4.26 5.78
C ASP A 17 12.38 -3.02 6.45
N ILE A 18 11.88 -1.82 6.15
CA ILE A 18 12.32 -0.56 6.81
C ILE A 18 11.53 -0.23 8.09
N GLY A 19 10.65 -1.13 8.54
CA GLY A 19 9.84 -0.96 9.75
C GLY A 19 8.67 0.02 9.63
N ALA A 20 8.20 0.32 8.41
CA ALA A 20 7.03 1.18 8.25
C ALA A 20 5.74 0.41 8.58
N ASN A 21 4.92 0.99 9.46
CA ASN A 21 3.58 0.48 9.82
C ASN A 21 2.43 1.11 8.99
N LEU A 22 2.73 2.15 8.20
CA LEU A 22 1.79 2.85 7.32
C LEU A 22 2.45 3.14 5.97
N LEU A 23 1.81 2.69 4.89
CA LEU A 23 2.15 2.96 3.50
C LEU A 23 1.01 3.74 2.83
N ILE A 24 1.28 5.00 2.47
CA ILE A 24 0.33 5.84 1.73
C ILE A 24 0.61 5.66 0.24
N CYS A 25 -0.43 5.38 -0.55
CA CYS A 25 -0.30 5.13 -1.98
C CYS A 25 -1.27 5.96 -2.83
N HIS A 26 -0.86 6.28 -4.05
CA HIS A 26 -1.75 6.93 -5.03
C HIS A 26 -2.71 5.90 -5.64
N GLU A 27 -2.16 4.77 -6.09
CA GLU A 27 -2.92 3.69 -6.69
C GLU A 27 -3.48 2.70 -5.67
N GLY A 28 -4.43 1.89 -6.13
CA GLY A 28 -5.00 0.79 -5.33
C GLY A 28 -3.98 -0.29 -4.97
N ALA A 29 -4.17 -0.91 -3.79
CA ALA A 29 -3.44 -2.11 -3.39
C ALA A 29 -3.65 -3.27 -4.37
N PHE A 30 -4.80 -3.33 -5.02
CA PHE A 30 -5.12 -4.34 -6.02
C PHE A 30 -5.73 -3.67 -7.23
N TYR A 31 -5.50 -4.28 -8.40
CA TYR A 31 -6.16 -3.87 -9.62
C TYR A 31 -7.66 -4.15 -9.52
N SER A 32 -8.47 -3.18 -9.93
CA SER A 32 -9.93 -3.20 -9.81
C SER A 32 -10.56 -2.81 -11.15
N HIS A 33 -10.37 -3.63 -12.18
CA HIS A 33 -11.31 -3.69 -13.31
C HIS A 33 -12.21 -4.92 -13.14
N HIS A 34 -13.32 -4.94 -13.87
CA HIS A 34 -14.43 -5.90 -13.76
C HIS A 34 -14.05 -7.39 -13.95
N ASP A 35 -12.77 -7.73 -14.08
CA ASP A 35 -12.26 -9.10 -14.13
C ASP A 35 -12.16 -9.70 -12.73
N SER A 36 -13.10 -10.61 -12.44
CA SER A 36 -13.15 -11.40 -11.21
C SER A 36 -12.00 -12.41 -11.07
N GLU A 37 -11.32 -12.75 -12.18
CA GLU A 37 -10.30 -13.81 -12.23
C GLU A 37 -9.01 -13.46 -11.49
N ILE A 38 -8.67 -12.17 -11.34
CA ILE A 38 -7.37 -11.76 -10.77
C ILE A 38 -7.26 -12.10 -9.26
N LYS A 39 -8.39 -12.15 -8.55
CA LYS A 39 -8.44 -12.45 -7.10
C LYS A 39 -8.02 -13.89 -6.75
N SER A 40 -8.08 -14.82 -7.70
CA SER A 40 -7.70 -16.22 -7.46
C SER A 40 -6.22 -16.50 -7.74
N SER A 41 -5.53 -15.56 -8.39
CA SER A 41 -4.11 -15.71 -8.79
C SER A 41 -3.19 -15.88 -7.59
N ALA A 42 -2.10 -16.65 -7.77
CA ALA A 42 -1.08 -16.84 -6.74
C ALA A 42 -0.47 -15.51 -6.30
N ILE A 43 -0.25 -14.59 -7.25
CA ILE A 43 0.31 -13.25 -7.02
C ILE A 43 -0.58 -12.43 -6.10
N PHE A 44 -1.90 -12.47 -6.32
CA PHE A 44 -2.85 -11.79 -5.46
C PHE A 44 -2.77 -12.32 -4.02
N LYS A 45 -2.82 -13.65 -3.86
CA LYS A 45 -2.79 -14.32 -2.55
C LYS A 45 -1.49 -14.08 -1.80
N GLU A 46 -0.34 -14.10 -2.48
CA GLU A 46 0.95 -13.84 -1.85
C GLU A 46 1.05 -12.41 -1.32
N LYS A 47 0.59 -11.43 -2.10
CA LYS A 47 0.56 -10.03 -1.67
C LYS A 47 -0.44 -9.81 -0.54
N GLU A 48 -1.61 -10.43 -0.62
CA GLU A 48 -2.61 -10.37 0.43
C GLU A 48 -2.08 -10.96 1.75
N LYS A 49 -1.43 -12.13 1.69
CA LYS A 49 -0.78 -12.77 2.84
C LYS A 49 0.31 -11.88 3.42
N LEU A 50 1.18 -11.30 2.59
CA LEU A 50 2.23 -10.38 3.03
C LEU A 50 1.66 -9.18 3.82
N ILE A 51 0.58 -8.57 3.32
CA ILE A 51 -0.07 -7.43 3.97
C ILE A 51 -0.70 -7.86 5.31
N LYS A 52 -1.42 -8.99 5.31
CA LYS A 52 -2.09 -9.51 6.52
C LYS A 52 -1.09 -9.90 7.61
N ASP A 53 -0.06 -10.66 7.26
CA ASP A 53 0.92 -11.19 8.22
C ASP A 53 1.81 -10.09 8.82
N SER A 54 2.07 -9.00 8.07
CA SER A 54 2.90 -7.89 8.54
C SER A 54 2.13 -6.86 9.38
N GLY A 55 0.81 -6.82 9.29
CA GLY A 55 -0.01 -5.78 9.93
C GLY A 55 0.20 -4.37 9.38
N ILE A 56 0.87 -4.22 8.22
CA ILE A 56 1.09 -2.91 7.60
C ILE A 56 -0.23 -2.33 7.09
N VAL A 57 -0.48 -1.06 7.42
CA VAL A 57 -1.67 -0.34 6.94
C VAL A 57 -1.36 0.26 5.57
N ILE A 58 -2.18 -0.04 4.57
CA ILE A 58 -2.09 0.58 3.24
C ILE A 58 -3.27 1.53 3.05
N CYS A 59 -2.99 2.80 2.79
CA CYS A 59 -4.01 3.82 2.62
C CYS A 59 -3.89 4.49 1.24
N ARG A 60 -4.94 4.36 0.42
CA ARG A 60 -5.00 5.01 -0.89
C ARG A 60 -5.50 6.45 -0.76
N TYR A 61 -4.72 7.43 -1.21
CA TYR A 61 -5.11 8.84 -1.29
C TYR A 61 -4.94 9.39 -2.70
N MET A 62 -6.03 9.93 -3.26
CA MET A 62 -6.10 10.34 -4.68
C MET A 62 -5.72 11.81 -4.94
N ILE A 63 -5.46 12.63 -3.91
CA ILE A 63 -5.06 14.03 -4.07
C ILE A 63 -3.63 14.26 -3.56
N ILE A 64 -2.75 14.65 -4.49
CA ILE A 64 -1.33 14.93 -4.28
C ILE A 64 -1.09 16.06 -3.24
N PHE A 65 -2.09 16.94 -3.02
CA PHE A 65 -1.96 18.11 -2.15
C PHE A 65 -1.99 17.77 -0.64
N THR A 66 -2.58 16.65 -0.24
CA THR A 66 -2.75 16.31 1.18
C THR A 66 -1.58 15.51 1.76
N VAL A 67 -0.77 14.86 0.93
CA VAL A 67 0.39 14.07 1.39
C VAL A 67 1.42 14.96 2.07
N ILE A 68 1.59 16.20 1.58
CA ILE A 68 2.45 17.22 2.21
C ILE A 68 1.86 17.68 3.55
N SER A 69 0.55 17.93 3.63
CA SER A 69 -0.10 18.33 4.88
C SER A 69 -0.09 17.23 5.95
N LEU A 70 -0.21 15.95 5.58
CA LEU A 70 -0.16 14.85 6.55
C LEU A 70 1.27 14.57 7.04
N MET A 71 2.28 14.74 6.19
CA MET A 71 3.69 14.71 6.64
C MET A 71 4.00 15.84 7.63
N ALA A 72 3.32 16.99 7.52
CA ALA A 72 3.42 18.08 8.49
C ALA A 72 2.64 17.79 9.80
N LEU A 73 1.53 17.04 9.73
CA LEU A 73 0.68 16.70 10.90
C LEU A 73 1.17 15.47 11.68
N CYS A 74 1.88 14.53 11.06
CA CYS A 74 2.50 13.38 11.75
C CYS A 74 3.87 13.70 12.38
N LYS A 75 4.21 14.99 12.49
CA LYS A 75 5.42 15.49 13.15
C LYS A 75 5.06 16.14 14.48
N GLU A 76 4.35 15.39 15.33
CA GLU A 76 4.24 15.62 16.79
C GLU A 76 4.29 14.28 17.52
#